data_AF-A0A2E4C416-F1
#
_entry.id   AF-A0A2E4C416-F1
#
_cell.length_a   1.000
_cell.length_b   1.000
_cell.length_c   1.000
_cell.angle_alpha   90.00
_cell.angle_beta   90.00
_cell.angle_gamma   90.00
#
_symmetry.space_group_name_H-M   'P 1'
#
loop_
_entity.id
_entity.type
_entity.pdbx_description
1 polymer ?
#
loop_
_entity_poly.entity_id
_entity_poly.type
_entity_poly.pdbx_seq_one_letter_code
_entity_poly.pdbx_strand_id
1 'polypeptide(L)'
;MEAGRVALSIVLATILSLSTLVAPSTAQMVDDPKQPSETNNTMVILGTQDLANCFTHFDVNDTSGSAEQGYGEKGFSQGSQVNIMYNCQLEKSFLDHMYLKNGSIVFDFTVNIYSADCTDNSDCTNLTVTVSKGQQVVKIQEWPVEQVNSGNDVNLEMEITVDEMTNTWNKSSQEPFIEFEYSAPGFSGIGCGIVFDCDGYFRMYYYTVGNNTGIMEFPIANTTDPNIPGNGDSMTGGAGDSGLPGFGLMAGVSALAMAAVAVSRKKEE
;
A
#
# COMPACT_ATOMS: atom_id res chain seq x y z
N MET A 1 -48.02 43.96 -32.39
CA MET A 1 -47.59 42.56 -32.24
C MET A 1 -46.15 42.60 -31.74
N GLU A 2 -45.97 42.93 -30.46
CA GLU A 2 -44.65 43.37 -29.96
C GLU A 2 -44.40 43.03 -28.47
N ALA A 3 -45.19 42.15 -27.87
CA ALA A 3 -45.03 41.76 -26.46
C ALA A 3 -44.37 40.38 -26.25
N GLY A 4 -44.15 39.61 -27.33
CA GLY A 4 -43.71 38.21 -27.23
C GLY A 4 -42.22 37.94 -27.43
N ARG A 5 -41.42 38.94 -27.81
CA ARG A 5 -39.99 38.74 -28.15
C ARG A 5 -39.00 39.25 -27.10
N VAL A 6 -39.44 40.10 -26.16
CA VAL A 6 -38.55 40.71 -25.15
C VAL A 6 -38.43 39.83 -23.90
N ALA A 7 -39.42 39.00 -23.60
CA ALA A 7 -39.42 38.16 -22.40
C ALA A 7 -38.48 36.94 -22.48
N LEU A 8 -38.19 36.42 -23.68
CA LEU A 8 -37.32 35.24 -23.84
C LEU A 8 -35.82 35.56 -23.70
N SER A 9 -35.42 36.77 -24.07
CA SER A 9 -34.01 37.21 -24.05
C SER A 9 -33.49 37.57 -22.65
N ILE A 10 -34.37 37.92 -21.71
CA ILE A 10 -33.97 38.25 -20.33
C ILE A 10 -33.77 36.98 -19.50
N VAL A 11 -34.51 35.90 -19.78
CA VAL A 11 -34.36 34.61 -19.09
C VAL A 11 -33.11 33.85 -19.53
N LEU A 12 -32.68 33.99 -20.79
CA LEU A 12 -31.45 33.33 -21.28
C LEU A 12 -30.17 34.03 -20.83
N ALA A 13 -30.19 35.36 -20.65
CA ALA A 13 -29.03 36.13 -20.20
C ALA A 13 -28.72 35.96 -18.71
N THR A 14 -29.72 35.67 -17.87
CA THR A 14 -29.53 35.46 -16.42
C THR A 14 -29.05 34.04 -16.07
N ILE A 15 -29.24 33.06 -16.96
CA ILE A 15 -28.76 31.68 -16.75
C ILE A 15 -27.27 31.53 -17.15
N LEU A 16 -26.78 32.35 -18.08
CA LEU A 16 -25.38 32.29 -18.54
C LEU A 16 -24.38 33.03 -17.64
N SER A 17 -24.84 33.88 -16.70
CA SER A 17 -23.97 34.54 -15.71
C SER A 17 -23.71 33.71 -14.45
N LEU A 18 -24.20 32.46 -14.38
CA LEU A 18 -24.00 31.54 -13.25
C LEU A 18 -23.16 30.31 -13.60
N SER A 19 -22.30 30.42 -14.62
CA SER A 19 -21.36 29.35 -14.95
C SER A 19 -19.94 29.72 -14.51
N THR A 20 -19.27 28.74 -13.90
CA THR A 20 -17.86 28.67 -13.51
C THR A 20 -17.43 29.36 -12.21
N LEU A 21 -17.94 28.85 -11.10
CA LEU A 21 -17.11 28.43 -9.95
C LEU A 21 -17.68 27.11 -9.43
N VAL A 22 -17.69 26.08 -10.28
CA VAL A 22 -17.42 24.75 -9.74
C VAL A 22 -15.92 24.78 -9.56
N ALA A 23 -15.45 25.20 -8.38
CA ALA A 23 -14.15 24.72 -7.94
C ALA A 23 -14.16 23.22 -8.24
N PRO A 24 -13.10 22.62 -8.81
CA PRO A 24 -13.03 21.18 -8.79
C PRO A 24 -13.29 20.84 -7.33
N SER A 25 -14.42 20.18 -7.06
CA SER A 25 -14.52 19.36 -5.87
C SER A 25 -13.36 18.41 -6.11
N THR A 26 -12.18 18.75 -5.61
CA THR A 26 -11.23 17.77 -5.16
C THR A 26 -12.14 16.85 -4.38
N ALA A 27 -12.51 15.72 -4.99
CA ALA A 27 -13.21 14.68 -4.31
C ALA A 27 -12.40 14.57 -3.03
N GLN A 28 -13.00 14.96 -1.91
CA GLN A 28 -12.43 14.60 -0.63
C GLN A 28 -12.49 13.09 -0.73
N MET A 29 -11.36 12.48 -1.11
CA MET A 29 -11.15 11.08 -0.84
C MET A 29 -11.50 11.02 0.63
N VAL A 30 -12.62 10.37 0.92
CA VAL A 30 -12.94 9.97 2.28
C VAL A 30 -11.63 9.35 2.76
N ASP A 31 -11.05 9.96 3.78
CA ASP A 31 -9.78 9.54 4.37
C ASP A 31 -10.03 8.14 4.93
N ASP A 32 -9.87 7.13 4.06
CA ASP A 32 -10.04 5.74 4.42
C ASP A 32 -8.85 5.45 5.33
N PRO A 33 -9.06 5.21 6.63
CA PRO A 33 -7.97 5.04 7.58
C PRO A 33 -7.12 3.81 7.24
N LYS A 34 -7.61 2.89 6.40
CA LYS A 34 -6.82 1.75 5.90
C LYS A 34 -5.86 2.13 4.77
N GLN A 35 -5.90 3.36 4.25
CA GLN A 35 -5.07 3.82 3.16
C GLN A 35 -3.86 4.65 3.64
N PRO A 36 -2.70 4.52 2.98
CA PRO A 36 -1.51 5.28 3.32
C PRO A 36 -1.66 6.78 3.04
N SER A 37 -1.08 7.62 3.90
CA SER A 37 -0.90 9.06 3.68
C SER A 37 0.32 9.58 4.44
N GLU A 38 0.71 10.84 4.24
CA GLU A 38 1.85 11.43 4.98
C GLU A 38 1.66 11.33 6.51
N THR A 39 0.42 11.46 6.98
CA THR A 39 0.07 11.37 8.40
C THR A 39 -0.40 9.98 8.83
N ASN A 40 -0.61 9.06 7.87
CA ASN A 40 -1.01 7.68 8.11
C ASN A 40 -0.01 6.73 7.46
N ASN A 41 1.13 6.56 8.12
CA ASN A 41 2.33 5.95 7.54
C ASN A 41 2.76 4.65 8.21
N THR A 42 1.97 4.18 9.18
CA THR A 42 2.19 2.90 9.88
C THR A 42 1.26 1.85 9.31
N MET A 43 1.80 0.85 8.64
CA MET A 43 1.08 -0.34 8.23
C MET A 43 1.14 -1.38 9.34
N VAL A 44 0.00 -1.97 9.69
CA VAL A 44 -0.10 -3.00 10.72
C VAL A 44 -0.24 -4.39 10.12
N ILE A 45 0.31 -5.40 10.79
CA ILE A 45 0.20 -6.81 10.44
C ILE A 45 -0.80 -7.48 11.37
N LEU A 46 -1.78 -8.14 10.76
CA LEU A 46 -2.87 -8.84 11.43
C LEU A 46 -2.98 -10.25 10.85
N GLY A 47 -3.53 -11.18 11.61
CA GLY A 47 -3.64 -12.55 11.14
C GLY A 47 -4.45 -13.45 12.05
N THR A 48 -4.64 -14.70 11.62
CA THR A 48 -5.43 -15.67 12.36
C THR A 48 -4.60 -16.44 13.39
N GLN A 49 -5.27 -17.00 14.38
CA GLN A 49 -4.66 -17.74 15.49
C GLN A 49 -3.81 -18.95 15.07
N ASP A 50 -4.10 -19.52 13.89
CA ASP A 50 -3.50 -20.74 13.35
C ASP A 50 -2.44 -20.47 12.28
N LEU A 51 -2.05 -19.20 12.07
CA LEU A 51 -1.15 -18.76 11.00
C LEU A 51 -1.64 -19.17 9.60
N ALA A 52 -2.96 -19.25 9.38
CA ALA A 52 -3.53 -19.57 8.07
C ALA A 52 -3.69 -18.35 7.17
N ASN A 53 -4.07 -17.20 7.73
CA ASN A 53 -4.24 -15.96 6.98
C ASN A 53 -3.45 -14.83 7.63
N CYS A 54 -2.83 -13.99 6.81
CA CYS A 54 -2.18 -12.75 7.23
C CYS A 54 -2.62 -11.61 6.30
N PHE A 55 -2.90 -10.46 6.87
CA PHE A 55 -3.30 -9.28 6.13
C PHE A 55 -2.76 -8.01 6.77
N THR A 56 -2.69 -6.94 5.99
CA THR A 56 -2.13 -5.66 6.41
C THR A 56 -3.02 -4.49 5.98
N HIS A 57 -2.97 -3.39 6.72
CA HIS A 57 -3.56 -2.10 6.36
C HIS A 57 -2.97 -0.98 7.20
N PHE A 58 -3.36 0.28 6.96
CA PHE A 58 -2.83 1.44 7.68
C PHE A 58 -3.65 1.90 8.89
N ASP A 59 -4.85 1.34 9.12
CA ASP A 59 -5.68 1.76 10.26
C ASP A 59 -5.20 1.16 11.59
N VAL A 60 -4.37 1.90 12.32
CA VAL A 60 -3.85 1.48 13.64
C VAL A 60 -4.91 1.33 14.73
N ASN A 61 -6.16 1.72 14.48
CA ASN A 61 -7.28 1.55 15.43
C ASN A 61 -8.16 0.34 15.08
N ASP A 62 -7.95 -0.29 13.93
CA ASP A 62 -8.70 -1.47 13.50
C ASP A 62 -7.84 -2.73 13.68
N THR A 63 -8.28 -3.65 14.54
CA THR A 63 -7.68 -4.99 14.66
C THR A 63 -8.68 -6.08 14.29
N SER A 64 -9.76 -5.72 13.60
CA SER A 64 -10.85 -6.62 13.25
C SER A 64 -10.34 -7.78 12.39
N GLY A 65 -10.79 -8.99 12.70
CA GLY A 65 -10.39 -10.21 11.98
C GLY A 65 -9.01 -10.76 12.38
N SER A 66 -8.24 -10.03 13.20
CA SER A 66 -7.02 -10.54 13.81
C SER A 66 -7.33 -11.47 14.98
N ALA A 67 -6.35 -12.26 15.38
CA ALA A 67 -6.44 -13.14 16.53
C ALA A 67 -6.64 -12.34 17.83
N GLU A 68 -7.60 -12.76 18.67
CA GLU A 68 -7.96 -12.05 19.91
C GLU A 68 -6.79 -11.94 20.90
N GLN A 69 -5.94 -12.97 20.94
CA GLN A 69 -4.74 -13.03 21.76
C GLN A 69 -3.57 -12.17 21.23
N GLY A 70 -3.69 -11.59 20.04
CA GLY A 70 -2.64 -10.78 19.41
C GLY A 70 -1.49 -11.58 18.80
N TYR A 71 -1.65 -12.89 18.59
CA TYR A 71 -0.65 -13.73 17.93
C TYR A 71 -1.27 -14.92 17.20
N GLY A 72 -0.57 -15.39 16.17
CA GLY A 72 -0.79 -16.68 15.55
C GLY A 72 0.26 -17.69 16.01
N GLU A 73 -0.13 -18.94 16.18
CA GLU A 73 0.75 -20.01 16.61
C GLU A 73 0.50 -21.30 15.84
N LYS A 74 1.59 -21.94 15.44
CA LYS A 74 1.58 -23.29 14.89
C LYS A 74 2.40 -24.20 15.79
N GLY A 75 1.69 -25.02 16.55
CA GLY A 75 2.28 -26.10 17.32
C GLY A 75 2.66 -27.28 16.42
N PHE A 76 3.65 -28.05 16.85
CA PHE A 76 4.08 -29.28 16.18
C PHE A 76 4.55 -30.31 17.21
N SER A 77 4.29 -31.57 16.91
CA SER A 77 4.59 -32.66 17.82
C SER A 77 6.08 -32.94 17.92
N GLN A 78 6.46 -33.57 19.03
CA GLN A 78 7.78 -34.16 19.23
C GLN A 78 8.31 -34.90 17.97
N GLY A 79 9.57 -34.63 17.62
CA GLY A 79 10.29 -35.30 16.53
C GLY A 79 9.79 -34.96 15.12
N SER A 80 8.78 -34.10 14.98
CA SER A 80 8.30 -33.60 13.69
C SER A 80 9.10 -32.38 13.25
N GLN A 81 9.26 -32.20 11.95
CA GLN A 81 9.79 -30.96 11.38
C GLN A 81 8.68 -29.91 11.29
N VAL A 82 8.92 -28.69 11.75
CA VAL A 82 8.04 -27.56 11.44
C VAL A 82 8.51 -26.87 10.17
N ASN A 83 7.57 -26.58 9.28
CA ASN A 83 7.78 -25.73 8.11
C ASN A 83 6.75 -24.60 8.15
N ILE A 84 7.26 -23.38 8.21
CA ILE A 84 6.50 -22.14 8.17
C ILE A 84 6.76 -21.48 6.83
N MET A 85 5.68 -21.20 6.13
CA MET A 85 5.64 -20.30 4.99
C MET A 85 4.37 -19.49 5.17
N TYR A 86 4.52 -18.24 5.61
CA TYR A 86 3.41 -17.41 6.05
C TYR A 86 3.48 -16.06 5.35
N ASN A 87 2.41 -15.71 4.65
CA ASN A 87 2.43 -14.65 3.65
C ASN A 87 1.38 -13.59 4.00
N CYS A 88 1.83 -12.35 4.16
CA CYS A 88 1.03 -11.18 4.47
C CYS A 88 0.87 -10.29 3.26
N GLN A 89 -0.38 -9.94 2.97
CA GLN A 89 -0.75 -9.09 1.84
C GLN A 89 -1.66 -7.96 2.30
N LEU A 90 -1.76 -6.90 1.51
CA LEU A 90 -2.65 -5.79 1.80
C LEU A 90 -4.12 -6.25 1.76
N GLU A 91 -4.91 -5.92 2.79
CA GLU A 91 -6.34 -6.31 2.89
C GLU A 91 -7.15 -5.71 1.74
N LYS A 92 -6.85 -4.45 1.40
CA LYS A 92 -7.46 -3.72 0.29
C LYS A 92 -6.39 -3.03 -0.50
N SER A 93 -6.42 -3.19 -1.82
CA SER A 93 -5.54 -2.50 -2.73
C SER A 93 -5.50 -0.98 -2.51
N PHE A 94 -4.38 -0.36 -2.84
CA PHE A 94 -4.22 1.08 -2.71
C PHE A 94 -5.25 1.83 -3.55
N LEU A 95 -5.84 2.88 -2.98
CA LEU A 95 -6.72 3.77 -3.71
C LEU A 95 -5.94 4.72 -4.63
N ASP A 96 -4.70 5.06 -4.27
CA ASP A 96 -3.77 5.92 -5.02
C ASP A 96 -2.31 5.44 -4.86
N HIS A 97 -1.40 6.00 -5.65
CA HIS A 97 0.03 5.71 -5.56
C HIS A 97 0.64 6.24 -4.25
N MET A 98 1.50 5.44 -3.62
CA MET A 98 2.27 5.86 -2.44
C MET A 98 3.69 6.24 -2.85
N TYR A 99 4.08 7.48 -2.58
CA TYR A 99 5.43 7.98 -2.83
C TYR A 99 6.19 8.10 -1.52
N LEU A 100 7.46 7.71 -1.52
CA LEU A 100 8.33 7.77 -0.36
C LEU A 100 9.40 8.85 -0.55
N LYS A 101 9.71 9.57 0.53
CA LYS A 101 10.85 10.49 0.60
C LYS A 101 12.10 9.73 1.05
N ASN A 102 13.25 10.39 0.94
CA ASN A 102 14.50 9.84 1.47
C ASN A 102 14.33 9.45 2.95
N GLY A 103 14.85 8.29 3.30
CA GLY A 103 14.69 7.68 4.61
C GLY A 103 14.73 6.16 4.49
N SER A 104 14.12 5.48 5.44
CA SER A 104 14.02 4.03 5.44
C SER A 104 12.61 3.59 5.80
N ILE A 105 12.17 2.51 5.17
CA ILE A 105 11.03 1.73 5.63
C ILE A 105 11.55 0.86 6.77
N VAL A 106 10.89 0.91 7.93
CA VAL A 106 11.28 0.16 9.13
C VAL A 106 10.20 -0.87 9.42
N PHE A 107 10.60 -2.12 9.61
CA PHE A 107 9.68 -3.21 9.92
C PHE A 107 10.04 -3.85 11.26
N ASP A 108 9.15 -3.70 12.23
CA ASP A 108 9.25 -4.23 13.59
C ASP A 108 8.27 -5.37 13.81
N PHE A 109 8.79 -6.53 14.21
CA PHE A 109 7.98 -7.70 14.51
C PHE A 109 8.58 -8.57 15.60
N THR A 110 7.73 -9.36 16.25
CA THR A 110 8.11 -10.23 17.36
C THR A 110 7.72 -11.66 17.04
N VAL A 111 8.64 -12.57 17.31
CA VAL A 111 8.40 -14.01 17.25
C VAL A 111 8.71 -14.65 18.60
N ASN A 112 8.07 -15.78 18.87
CA ASN A 112 8.47 -16.66 19.95
C ASN A 112 8.50 -18.09 19.39
N ILE A 113 9.68 -18.69 19.43
CA ILE A 113 9.93 -19.97 18.78
C ILE A 113 10.52 -20.91 19.81
N TYR A 114 9.92 -22.09 19.91
CA TYR A 114 10.41 -23.19 20.71
C TYR A 114 10.50 -24.45 19.85
N SER A 115 11.72 -24.80 19.47
CA SER A 115 12.08 -25.98 18.67
C SER A 115 13.40 -26.58 19.18
N ALA A 116 13.74 -27.78 18.71
CA ALA A 116 15.06 -28.33 18.93
C ALA A 116 16.13 -27.58 18.12
N ASP A 117 17.38 -27.72 18.57
CA ASP A 117 18.52 -27.17 17.85
C ASP A 117 18.70 -27.86 16.50
N CYS A 118 19.18 -27.06 15.54
CA CYS A 118 19.61 -27.57 14.26
C CYS A 118 20.90 -28.38 14.42
N THR A 119 20.91 -29.59 13.85
CA THR A 119 22.07 -30.47 13.80
C THR A 119 22.44 -30.74 12.34
N ASP A 120 23.63 -31.30 12.10
CA ASP A 120 24.11 -31.62 10.73
C ASP A 120 23.17 -32.55 9.92
N ASN A 121 22.20 -33.21 10.58
CA ASN A 121 21.25 -34.13 9.95
C ASN A 121 19.81 -33.58 9.84
N SER A 122 19.55 -32.34 10.25
CA SER A 122 18.23 -31.73 10.16
C SER A 122 18.18 -30.67 9.06
N ASP A 123 17.11 -30.70 8.26
CA ASP A 123 16.82 -29.63 7.30
C ASP A 123 16.33 -28.41 8.07
N CYS A 124 17.20 -27.41 8.28
CA CYS A 124 16.85 -26.17 8.95
C CYS A 124 16.87 -24.98 8.00
N THR A 125 15.89 -24.12 8.16
CA THR A 125 15.82 -22.82 7.49
C THR A 125 15.76 -21.74 8.56
N ASN A 126 16.72 -20.82 8.49
CA ASN A 126 16.73 -19.60 9.30
C ASN A 126 15.41 -18.84 9.15
N LEU A 127 15.05 -18.03 10.15
CA LEU A 127 13.91 -17.14 9.99
C LEU A 127 14.26 -16.14 8.90
N THR A 128 13.59 -16.28 7.76
CA THR A 128 13.84 -15.49 6.57
C THR A 128 12.60 -14.65 6.30
N VAL A 129 12.78 -13.34 6.25
CA VAL A 129 11.71 -12.42 5.91
C VAL A 129 12.05 -11.77 4.58
N THR A 130 11.11 -11.89 3.65
CA THR A 130 11.19 -11.26 2.33
C THR A 130 10.12 -10.19 2.24
N VAL A 131 10.54 -8.97 1.91
CA VAL A 131 9.62 -7.88 1.58
C VAL A 131 9.69 -7.65 0.08
N SER A 132 8.53 -7.62 -0.54
CA SER A 132 8.34 -7.49 -1.99
C SER A 132 7.39 -6.36 -2.32
N LYS A 133 7.63 -5.75 -3.47
CA LYS A 133 6.80 -4.76 -4.14
C LYS A 133 6.21 -5.41 -5.39
N GLY A 134 4.98 -5.92 -5.28
CA GLY A 134 4.43 -6.83 -6.28
C GLY A 134 5.34 -8.05 -6.46
N GLN A 135 5.87 -8.27 -7.66
CA GLN A 135 6.80 -9.39 -7.95
C GLN A 135 8.28 -9.04 -7.73
N GLN A 136 8.60 -7.80 -7.36
CA GLN A 136 9.98 -7.37 -7.16
C GLN A 136 10.35 -7.48 -5.69
N VAL A 137 11.32 -8.33 -5.36
CA VAL A 137 11.91 -8.39 -4.02
C VAL A 137 12.67 -7.10 -3.75
N VAL A 138 12.34 -6.42 -2.65
CA VAL A 138 13.03 -5.19 -2.22
C VAL A 138 14.03 -5.46 -1.10
N LYS A 139 13.77 -6.47 -0.27
CA LYS A 139 14.67 -6.88 0.82
C LYS A 139 14.45 -8.33 1.19
N ILE A 140 15.56 -9.02 1.48
CA ILE A 140 15.58 -10.30 2.18
C ILE A 140 16.45 -10.09 3.41
N GLN A 141 15.99 -10.55 4.57
CA GLN A 141 16.77 -10.58 5.80
C GLN A 141 16.59 -11.94 6.47
N GLU A 142 17.72 -12.50 6.91
CA GLU A 142 17.75 -13.77 7.62
C GLU A 142 18.22 -13.53 9.06
N TRP A 143 17.60 -14.26 9.99
CA TRP A 143 18.04 -14.40 11.38
C TRP A 143 18.33 -15.88 11.69
N PRO A 144 19.54 -16.21 12.18
CA PRO A 144 19.90 -17.59 12.51
C PRO A 144 18.90 -18.24 13.47
N VAL A 145 18.65 -19.54 13.31
CA VAL A 145 17.75 -20.30 14.20
C VAL A 145 18.17 -20.12 15.67
N GLU A 146 19.46 -20.14 15.96
CA GLU A 146 20.01 -20.00 17.32
C GLU A 146 19.72 -18.63 17.95
N GLN A 147 19.42 -17.60 17.14
CA GLN A 147 19.06 -16.28 17.61
C GLN A 147 17.58 -16.19 17.99
N VAL A 148 16.70 -16.86 17.22
CA VAL A 148 15.24 -16.70 17.35
C VAL A 148 14.57 -17.83 18.12
N ASN A 149 15.17 -19.02 18.12
CA ASN A 149 14.70 -20.21 18.84
C ASN A 149 15.18 -20.17 20.30
N SER A 150 14.49 -19.37 21.13
CA SER A 150 14.86 -19.18 22.54
C SER A 150 13.75 -19.56 23.53
N GLY A 151 12.56 -19.93 23.04
CA GLY A 151 11.35 -20.09 23.86
C GLY A 151 10.84 -18.79 24.51
N ASN A 152 11.44 -17.66 24.16
CA ASN A 152 11.08 -16.33 24.65
C ASN A 152 10.73 -15.42 23.46
N ASP A 153 10.08 -14.30 23.76
CA ASP A 153 9.77 -13.29 22.77
C ASP A 153 11.07 -12.62 22.28
N VAL A 154 11.27 -12.61 20.96
CA VAL A 154 12.41 -12.00 20.27
C VAL A 154 11.87 -10.91 19.35
N ASN A 155 12.24 -9.66 19.64
CA ASN A 155 11.92 -8.52 18.80
C ASN A 155 12.98 -8.40 17.69
N LEU A 156 12.51 -8.24 16.47
CA LEU A 156 13.32 -8.19 15.25
C LEU A 156 12.94 -6.93 14.48
N GLU A 157 13.97 -6.30 13.92
CA GLU A 157 13.83 -5.08 13.12
C GLU A 157 14.52 -5.30 11.77
N MET A 158 13.85 -4.89 10.69
CA MET A 158 14.39 -4.84 9.35
C MET A 158 14.28 -3.42 8.79
N GLU A 159 15.40 -2.90 8.29
CA GLU A 159 15.46 -1.60 7.64
C GLU A 159 15.66 -1.75 6.11
N ILE A 160 14.83 -1.03 5.34
CA ILE A 160 14.91 -0.93 3.88
C ILE A 160 15.12 0.54 3.50
N THR A 161 16.32 0.88 3.05
CA THR A 161 16.62 2.24 2.59
C THR A 161 15.82 2.58 1.33
N VAL A 162 15.21 3.76 1.31
CA VAL A 162 14.47 4.25 0.14
C VAL A 162 15.44 4.66 -0.97
N ASP A 163 15.21 4.12 -2.15
CA ASP A 163 15.96 4.33 -3.39
C ASP A 163 15.03 4.45 -4.61
N GLU A 164 15.58 4.52 -5.82
CA GLU A 164 14.79 4.63 -7.06
C GLU A 164 13.85 3.43 -7.30
N MET A 165 14.11 2.26 -6.72
CA MET A 165 13.27 1.07 -6.91
C MET A 165 12.12 1.00 -5.90
N THR A 166 12.32 1.58 -4.72
CA THR A 166 11.41 1.52 -3.57
C THR A 166 10.67 2.83 -3.30
N ASN A 167 11.04 3.93 -3.97
CA ASN A 167 10.45 5.26 -3.73
C ASN A 167 8.98 5.42 -4.17
N THR A 168 8.43 4.50 -4.95
CA THR A 168 7.07 4.60 -5.49
C THR A 168 6.39 3.25 -5.38
N TRP A 169 5.16 3.18 -4.86
CA TRP A 169 4.38 1.95 -4.78
C TRP A 169 3.06 2.16 -5.51
N ASN A 170 2.91 1.48 -6.65
CA ASN A 170 1.78 1.68 -7.54
C ASN A 170 0.55 0.93 -7.08
N LYS A 171 -0.61 1.58 -7.28
CA LYS A 171 -1.93 0.98 -7.15
C LYS A 171 -2.04 -0.36 -7.88
N SER A 172 -2.57 -1.38 -7.19
CA SER A 172 -3.03 -2.66 -7.72
C SER A 172 -1.98 -3.57 -8.40
N SER A 173 -0.69 -3.20 -8.44
CA SER A 173 0.35 -4.01 -9.11
C SER A 173 1.68 -4.06 -8.37
N GLN A 174 1.92 -3.10 -7.48
CA GLN A 174 3.17 -2.96 -6.73
C GLN A 174 2.85 -2.67 -5.27
N GLU A 175 1.92 -3.45 -4.72
CA GLU A 175 1.54 -3.41 -3.31
C GLU A 175 2.54 -4.20 -2.46
N PRO A 176 2.70 -3.85 -1.18
CA PRO A 176 3.57 -4.57 -0.26
C PRO A 176 3.09 -5.99 -0.03
N PHE A 177 4.06 -6.90 -0.04
CA PHE A 177 3.89 -8.31 0.25
C PHE A 177 5.05 -8.76 1.11
N ILE A 178 4.75 -9.48 2.19
CA ILE A 178 5.72 -9.93 3.18
C ILE A 178 5.62 -11.44 3.31
N GLU A 179 6.74 -12.14 3.19
CA GLU A 179 6.82 -13.59 3.35
C GLU A 179 7.73 -13.93 4.52
N PHE A 180 7.27 -14.83 5.38
CA PHE A 180 8.03 -15.41 6.48
C PHE A 180 8.29 -16.88 6.19
N GLU A 181 9.55 -17.28 6.22
CA GLU A 181 9.98 -18.67 6.11
C GLU A 181 10.77 -19.07 7.35
N TYR A 182 10.50 -20.26 7.89
CA TYR A 182 11.24 -20.84 9.01
C TYR A 182 11.09 -22.36 9.02
N SER A 183 12.16 -23.07 9.34
CA SER A 183 12.11 -24.53 9.51
C SER A 183 13.08 -25.00 10.58
N ALA A 184 12.58 -25.80 11.52
CA ALA A 184 13.38 -26.43 12.57
C ALA A 184 12.77 -27.77 13.04
N PRO A 185 13.59 -28.69 13.58
CA PRO A 185 13.10 -29.95 14.11
C PRO A 185 12.42 -29.76 15.48
N GLY A 186 11.47 -30.63 15.80
CA GLY A 186 10.96 -30.80 17.15
C GLY A 186 11.93 -31.57 18.05
N PHE A 187 11.81 -31.37 19.36
CA PHE A 187 12.60 -32.11 20.34
C PHE A 187 12.41 -33.61 20.19
N SER A 188 13.48 -34.38 20.33
CA SER A 188 13.43 -35.84 20.35
C SER A 188 14.39 -36.38 21.39
N GLY A 189 13.95 -37.37 22.18
CA GLY A 189 14.76 -37.91 23.27
C GLY A 189 14.01 -38.91 24.16
N ILE A 190 14.77 -39.64 24.97
CA ILE A 190 14.22 -40.60 25.93
C ILE A 190 13.46 -39.83 27.02
N GLY A 191 12.15 -40.06 27.12
CA GLY A 191 11.27 -39.43 28.12
C GLY A 191 10.33 -38.37 27.56
N CYS A 192 10.57 -37.86 26.35
CA CYS A 192 9.60 -37.02 25.65
C CYS A 192 8.33 -37.81 25.30
N GLY A 193 7.15 -37.21 25.52
CA GLY A 193 5.84 -37.83 25.29
C GLY A 193 5.38 -38.81 26.38
N ILE A 194 6.20 -39.05 27.42
CA ILE A 194 5.86 -39.91 28.57
C ILE A 194 6.04 -39.15 29.88
N VAL A 195 7.20 -38.51 30.07
CA VAL A 195 7.58 -37.77 31.30
C VAL A 195 7.68 -36.27 31.05
N PHE A 196 8.10 -35.87 29.85
CA PHE A 196 8.29 -34.47 29.46
C PHE A 196 7.44 -34.13 28.24
N ASP A 197 6.84 -32.93 28.28
CA ASP A 197 6.25 -32.31 27.10
C ASP A 197 7.37 -31.76 26.21
N CYS A 198 7.40 -32.22 24.98
CA CYS A 198 8.44 -31.91 24.00
C CYS A 198 7.84 -31.37 22.70
N ASP A 199 6.57 -30.94 22.75
CA ASP A 199 5.94 -30.26 21.65
C ASP A 199 6.57 -28.88 21.46
N GLY A 200 6.74 -28.50 20.21
CA GLY A 200 7.30 -27.21 19.81
C GLY A 200 6.24 -26.30 19.25
N TYR A 201 6.59 -25.03 19.09
CA TYR A 201 5.72 -24.05 18.44
C TYR A 201 6.51 -22.95 17.74
N PHE A 202 5.89 -22.41 16.70
CA PHE A 202 6.25 -21.14 16.10
C PHE A 202 5.11 -20.15 16.35
N ARG A 203 5.40 -19.04 17.01
CA ARG A 203 4.46 -17.96 17.28
C ARG A 203 4.94 -16.66 16.64
N MET A 204 4.02 -15.97 15.97
CA MET A 204 4.23 -14.62 15.46
C MET A 204 3.21 -13.69 16.11
N TYR A 205 3.69 -12.59 16.69
CA TYR A 205 2.82 -11.56 17.25
C TYR A 205 2.33 -10.63 16.15
N TYR A 206 1.05 -10.29 16.25
CA TYR A 206 0.39 -9.30 15.40
C TYR A 206 0.31 -7.97 16.13
N TYR A 207 -0.05 -6.94 15.37
CA TYR A 207 -0.38 -5.66 15.95
C TYR A 207 -1.62 -5.75 16.85
N THR A 208 -1.53 -5.11 18.00
CA THR A 208 -2.64 -4.79 18.90
C THR A 208 -2.56 -3.33 19.29
N VAL A 209 -3.70 -2.69 19.54
CA VAL A 209 -3.74 -1.25 19.86
C VAL A 209 -2.87 -0.95 21.08
N GLY A 210 -1.85 -0.13 20.88
CA GLY A 210 -0.89 0.27 21.92
C GLY A 210 0.34 -0.63 22.06
N ASN A 211 0.52 -1.62 21.18
CA ASN A 211 1.74 -2.41 21.06
C ASN A 211 2.66 -1.88 19.94
N ASN A 212 3.96 -2.16 20.05
CA ASN A 212 5.00 -1.67 19.13
C ASN A 212 5.59 -2.81 18.29
N THR A 213 4.77 -3.78 17.89
CA THR A 213 5.19 -4.93 17.09
C THR A 213 4.15 -5.26 16.03
N GLY A 214 4.57 -5.94 14.96
CA GLY A 214 3.74 -6.18 13.80
C GLY A 214 3.43 -4.88 13.07
N ILE A 215 4.38 -3.96 13.02
CA ILE A 215 4.23 -2.65 12.39
C ILE A 215 5.33 -2.41 11.36
N MET A 216 4.97 -1.80 10.24
CA MET A 216 5.90 -1.35 9.21
C MET A 216 5.67 0.13 8.94
N GLU A 217 6.67 0.94 9.22
CA GLU A 217 6.61 2.39 9.05
C GLU A 217 7.22 2.80 7.71
N PHE A 218 6.48 3.60 6.95
CA PHE A 218 6.91 4.12 5.66
C PHE A 218 7.26 5.61 5.77
N PRO A 219 8.34 6.08 5.14
CA PRO A 219 8.62 7.51 5.03
C PRO A 219 7.80 8.11 3.88
N ILE A 220 6.49 8.21 4.06
CA ILE A 220 5.58 8.69 3.01
C ILE A 220 5.80 10.18 2.76
N ALA A 221 5.85 10.55 1.48
CA ALA A 221 6.04 11.92 1.03
C ALA A 221 4.68 12.63 0.82
N ASN A 222 4.66 13.94 1.01
CA ASN A 222 3.47 14.75 0.75
C ASN A 222 3.28 14.96 -0.75
N THR A 223 2.24 14.40 -1.36
CA THR A 223 2.00 14.47 -2.82
C THR A 223 1.87 15.89 -3.40
N THR A 224 1.78 16.94 -2.58
CA THR A 224 1.83 18.35 -3.02
C THR A 224 3.25 18.94 -3.06
N ASP A 225 4.27 18.21 -2.61
CA ASP A 225 5.66 18.64 -2.62
C ASP A 225 6.24 18.56 -4.05
N PRO A 226 6.75 19.69 -4.61
CA PRO A 226 7.33 19.72 -5.95
C PRO A 226 8.59 18.85 -6.13
N ASN A 227 9.19 18.35 -5.04
CA ASN A 227 10.40 17.53 -5.09
C ASN A 227 10.13 16.01 -5.19
N ILE A 228 8.87 15.58 -5.34
CA ILE A 228 8.52 14.16 -5.45
C ILE A 228 8.67 13.64 -6.88
N PRO A 229 9.25 12.45 -7.09
CA PRO A 229 9.24 11.77 -8.38
C PRO A 229 7.80 11.45 -8.80
N GLY A 230 7.30 12.13 -9.83
CA GLY A 230 5.94 11.93 -10.36
C GLY A 230 5.06 13.18 -10.38
N ASN A 231 5.47 14.28 -9.73
CA ASN A 231 4.73 15.55 -9.79
C ASN A 231 4.82 16.29 -11.15
N GLY A 232 5.29 15.59 -12.19
CA GLY A 232 5.42 16.07 -13.57
C GLY A 232 4.31 15.62 -14.52
N ASP A 233 3.36 14.77 -14.08
CA ASP A 233 2.32 14.20 -14.96
C ASP A 233 0.90 14.68 -14.62
N SER A 234 0.80 15.95 -14.21
CA SER A 234 -0.49 16.64 -14.24
C SER A 234 -0.88 16.91 -15.69
N MET A 235 -1.89 16.18 -16.15
CA MET A 235 -2.73 16.40 -17.33
C MET A 235 -2.71 17.86 -17.83
N THR A 236 -1.72 18.20 -18.65
CA THR A 236 -1.74 19.39 -19.51
C THR A 236 -2.00 18.92 -20.94
N GLY A 237 -3.27 18.63 -21.17
CA GLY A 237 -3.80 18.42 -22.51
C GLY A 237 -3.73 19.70 -23.33
N GLY A 238 -2.65 19.84 -24.09
CA GLY A 238 -2.68 20.34 -25.47
C GLY A 238 -2.84 21.84 -25.69
N ALA A 239 -1.72 22.55 -25.69
CA ALA A 239 -1.33 23.33 -26.87
C ALA A 239 0.20 23.37 -26.88
N GLY A 240 0.79 22.61 -27.80
CA GLY A 240 2.22 22.69 -28.02
C GLY A 240 2.59 24.11 -28.42
N ASP A 241 3.56 24.68 -27.73
CA ASP A 241 4.67 25.29 -28.44
C ASP A 241 5.96 25.07 -27.66
N SER A 242 6.75 24.15 -28.17
CA SER A 242 8.20 24.17 -28.12
C SER A 242 8.69 25.48 -28.76
N GLY A 243 8.66 26.56 -27.99
CA GLY A 243 9.23 27.85 -28.37
C GLY A 243 10.52 28.10 -27.60
N LEU A 244 11.63 27.66 -28.18
CA LEU A 244 12.99 27.94 -27.72
C LEU A 244 13.24 29.41 -27.30
N PRO A 245 14.24 29.64 -26.45
CA PRO A 245 14.66 30.99 -26.10
C PRO A 245 15.23 31.69 -27.34
N GLY A 246 14.61 32.81 -27.72
CA GLY A 246 15.21 33.80 -28.60
C GLY A 246 14.64 33.87 -30.03
N PHE A 247 14.01 35.02 -30.29
CA PHE A 247 13.74 35.66 -31.59
C PHE A 247 12.71 34.98 -32.52
N GLY A 248 11.58 35.66 -32.72
CA GLY A 248 10.63 35.34 -33.78
C GLY A 248 9.33 36.12 -33.70
N LEU A 249 9.34 37.39 -34.09
CA LEU A 249 8.11 38.12 -34.41
C LEU A 249 7.44 37.48 -35.63
N MET A 250 6.16 37.12 -35.56
CA MET A 250 5.24 37.44 -36.66
C MET A 250 3.77 37.40 -36.26
N ALA A 251 3.10 38.49 -36.61
CA ALA A 251 1.67 38.71 -36.56
C ALA A 251 0.92 37.85 -37.60
N GLY A 252 -0.36 37.58 -37.36
CA GLY A 252 -1.23 36.96 -38.35
C GLY A 252 -2.68 36.87 -37.90
N VAL A 253 -3.44 37.92 -38.19
CA VAL A 253 -4.90 38.01 -37.98
C VAL A 253 -5.63 37.16 -39.01
N SER A 254 -6.64 36.40 -38.60
CA SER A 254 -7.75 36.04 -39.50
C SER A 254 -9.01 35.67 -38.72
N ALA A 255 -9.89 36.65 -38.55
CA ALA A 255 -11.30 36.43 -38.27
C ALA A 255 -12.04 36.20 -39.60
N LEU A 256 -12.86 35.16 -39.69
CA LEU A 256 -13.91 35.04 -40.70
C LEU A 256 -15.16 34.45 -40.05
N ALA A 257 -16.15 35.30 -39.84
CA ALA A 257 -17.53 34.93 -39.60
C ALA A 257 -18.23 34.71 -40.96
N MET A 258 -19.03 33.65 -41.08
CA MET A 258 -20.07 33.58 -42.11
C MET A 258 -21.36 33.04 -41.51
N ALA A 259 -22.36 33.91 -41.43
CA ALA A 259 -23.76 33.55 -41.45
C ALA A 259 -24.30 33.95 -42.83
N ALA A 260 -25.02 33.05 -43.49
CA ALA A 260 -25.87 33.41 -44.62
C ALA A 260 -27.17 32.60 -44.57
N VAL A 261 -28.27 33.35 -44.50
CA VAL A 261 -29.67 32.94 -44.54
C VAL A 261 -30.08 32.68 -45.99
N ALA A 262 -30.92 31.67 -46.26
CA ALA A 262 -31.80 31.68 -47.42
C ALA A 262 -33.18 31.09 -47.06
N VAL A 263 -34.20 31.94 -47.21
CA VAL A 263 -35.63 31.69 -46.95
C VAL A 263 -36.31 31.03 -48.16
N SER A 264 -37.14 30.04 -47.86
CA SER A 264 -38.36 29.51 -48.51
C SER A 264 -38.85 30.10 -49.84
N ARG A 265 -39.33 29.21 -50.76
CA ARG A 265 -40.70 29.27 -51.34
C ARG A 265 -41.24 27.88 -51.72
N LYS A 266 -42.52 27.66 -51.36
CA LYS A 266 -43.44 26.56 -51.72
C LYS A 266 -43.59 26.31 -53.23
N LYS A 267 -44.03 25.09 -53.62
CA LYS A 267 -45.35 24.93 -54.24
C LYS A 267 -45.93 23.52 -54.07
N GLU A 268 -47.25 23.54 -54.04
CA GLU A 268 -48.29 22.56 -53.75
C GLU A 268 -48.61 21.69 -54.97
N GLU A 269 -48.89 20.41 -54.75
CA GLU A 269 -50.10 19.72 -55.23
C GLU A 269 -50.45 18.57 -54.28
#